data_AF-A0A5B1BIR9-F1
#
_entry.id   AF-A0A5B1BIR9-F1
#
_cell.length_a   1.000
_cell.length_b   1.000
_cell.length_c   1.000
_cell.angle_alpha   90.00
_cell.angle_beta   90.00
_cell.angle_gamma   90.00
#
_symmetry.space_group_name_H-M   'P 1'
#
loop_
_entity.id
_entity.type
_entity.pdbx_description
1 polymer ?
#
loop_
_entity_poly.entity_id
_entity_poly.type
_entity_poly.pdbx_seq_one_letter_code
_entity_poly.pdbx_strand_id
1 'polypeptide(L)'
;AHPGGSNTELARNLPRVLLPLANVLGPALFQSAEMGALPTLRAATDPSVIGGQYYGPDGFAEQRGHPTLVRSSAQSHDENLQHRLWSVSEELTGVGFPV
;
A
#
# COMPACT_ATOMS: atom_id res chain seq x y z
N ALA A 1 1.40 5.39 -0.32
CA ALA A 1 2.54 4.51 0.02
C ALA A 1 2.04 3.09 0.20
N HIS A 2 2.91 2.08 0.09
CA HIS A 2 2.56 0.68 0.36
C HIS A 2 3.68 -0.03 1.14
N PRO A 3 3.33 -1.07 1.94
CA PRO A 3 4.29 -1.74 2.82
C PRO A 3 5.13 -2.82 2.11
N GLY A 4 4.90 -3.05 0.81
CA GLY A 4 5.29 -4.28 0.12
C GLY A 4 4.47 -5.48 0.60
N GLY A 5 5.06 -6.67 0.54
CA GLY A 5 4.48 -7.85 1.17
C GLY A 5 4.82 -7.86 2.66
N SER A 6 3.88 -7.51 3.53
CA SER A 6 4.12 -7.40 4.98
C SER A 6 3.50 -8.57 5.77
N ASN A 7 4.27 -9.14 6.70
CA ASN A 7 3.82 -10.15 7.66
C ASN A 7 3.03 -9.46 8.78
N THR A 8 1.84 -9.00 8.43
CA THR A 8 0.85 -8.50 9.38
C THR A 8 -0.26 -9.54 9.52
N GLU A 9 -1.22 -9.21 10.35
CA GLU A 9 -2.37 -10.06 10.55
C GLU A 9 -3.34 -10.16 9.35
N LEU A 10 -3.03 -9.57 8.20
CA LEU A 10 -3.85 -9.73 6.98
C LEU A 10 -4.07 -11.22 6.64
N ALA A 11 -3.04 -12.04 6.86
CA ALA A 11 -3.06 -13.48 6.61
C ALA A 11 -4.09 -14.25 7.46
N ARG A 12 -4.63 -13.68 8.54
CA ARG A 12 -5.65 -14.34 9.38
C ARG A 12 -6.96 -14.62 8.64
N ASN A 13 -7.18 -13.93 7.53
CA ASN A 13 -8.35 -14.12 6.66
C ASN A 13 -8.13 -15.20 5.58
N LEU A 14 -6.95 -15.83 5.53
CA LEU A 14 -6.72 -16.97 4.63
C LEU A 14 -7.48 -18.22 5.09
N PRO A 15 -7.82 -19.13 4.17
CA PRO A 15 -8.34 -20.44 4.53
C PRO A 15 -7.48 -21.11 5.61
N ARG A 16 -8.12 -21.69 6.65
CA ARG A 16 -7.42 -22.23 7.83
C ARG A 16 -6.31 -23.25 7.49
N VAL A 17 -6.49 -24.01 6.41
CA VAL A 17 -5.51 -24.99 5.92
C VAL A 17 -4.19 -24.35 5.47
N LEU A 18 -4.20 -23.07 5.08
CA LEU A 18 -3.02 -22.33 4.62
C LEU A 18 -2.30 -21.57 5.74
N LEU A 19 -2.93 -21.40 6.91
CA LEU A 19 -2.36 -20.63 8.03
C LEU A 19 -1.04 -21.18 8.57
N PRO A 20 -0.85 -22.51 8.74
CA PRO A 20 0.43 -23.04 9.21
C PRO A 20 1.58 -22.71 8.25
N LEU A 21 1.32 -22.83 6.94
CA LEU A 21 2.30 -22.51 5.90
C LEU A 21 2.62 -21.01 5.89
N ALA A 22 1.60 -20.15 5.99
CA ALA A 22 1.77 -18.70 6.06
C ALA A 22 2.57 -18.29 7.30
N ASN A 23 2.35 -18.91 8.45
CA ASN A 23 3.07 -18.60 9.69
C ASN A 23 4.55 -19.01 9.63
N VAL A 24 4.86 -20.13 8.97
CA VAL A 24 6.24 -20.63 8.85
C VAL A 24 7.02 -19.88 7.78
N LEU A 25 6.44 -19.67 6.59
CA LEU A 25 7.14 -19.04 5.47
C LEU A 25 7.02 -17.51 5.48
N GLY A 26 6.00 -16.96 6.14
CA GLY A 26 5.69 -15.54 6.13
C GLY A 26 6.85 -14.63 6.55
N PRO A 27 7.55 -14.88 7.67
CA PRO A 27 8.68 -14.05 8.09
C PRO A 27 9.83 -13.98 7.07
N ALA A 28 10.09 -15.08 6.36
CA ALA A 28 11.12 -15.14 5.33
C ALA A 28 10.70 -14.45 4.03
N LEU A 29 9.43 -14.54 3.67
CA LEU A 29 8.91 -14.01 2.40
C LEU A 29 8.46 -12.54 2.51
N PHE A 30 8.04 -12.09 3.68
CA PHE A 30 7.40 -10.78 3.90
C PHE A 30 8.16 -9.90 4.91
N GLN A 31 8.04 -8.58 4.75
CA GLN A 31 8.56 -7.57 5.69
C GLN A 31 7.94 -7.75 7.08
N SER A 32 8.68 -7.44 8.14
CA SER A 32 8.07 -7.26 9.46
C SER A 32 7.06 -6.11 9.43
N ALA A 33 6.14 -6.06 10.38
CA ALA A 33 5.20 -4.95 10.50
C ALA A 33 5.91 -3.59 10.67
N GLU A 34 7.03 -3.57 11.41
CA GLU A 34 7.88 -2.39 11.58
C GLU A 34 8.44 -1.89 10.25
N MET A 35 9.08 -2.76 9.46
CA MET A 35 9.63 -2.38 8.16
C MET A 35 8.54 -1.98 7.16
N GLY A 36 7.40 -2.68 7.19
CA GLY A 36 6.23 -2.34 6.39
C GLY A 36 5.60 -0.99 6.74
N ALA A 37 5.81 -0.47 7.96
CA ALA A 37 5.32 0.84 8.35
C ALA A 37 6.19 2.00 7.81
N LEU A 38 7.47 1.74 7.50
CA LEU A 38 8.40 2.79 7.09
C LEU A 38 7.97 3.56 5.83
N PRO A 39 7.43 2.94 4.75
CA PRO A 39 6.97 3.68 3.58
C PRO A 39 5.84 4.67 3.90
N THR A 40 4.93 4.28 4.80
CA THR A 40 3.84 5.14 5.27
C THR A 40 4.39 6.28 6.12
N LEU A 41 5.32 6.00 7.05
CA LEU A 41 5.97 7.03 7.86
C LEU A 41 6.68 8.05 6.98
N ARG A 42 7.50 7.60 6.02
CA ARG A 42 8.21 8.50 5.10
C ARG A 42 7.24 9.38 4.32
N ALA A 43 6.21 8.79 3.70
CA ALA A 43 5.23 9.57 2.93
C ALA A 43 4.45 10.59 3.77
N ALA A 44 4.28 10.34 5.09
CA ALA A 44 3.57 11.23 5.99
C ALA A 44 4.45 12.31 6.63
N THR A 45 5.76 12.07 6.79
CA THR A 45 6.62 12.91 7.65
C THR A 45 7.87 13.46 6.98
N ASP A 46 8.30 12.93 5.84
CA ASP A 46 9.49 13.42 5.14
C ASP A 46 9.19 14.82 4.54
N PRO A 47 9.91 15.88 4.96
CA PRO A 47 9.62 17.25 4.53
C PRO A 47 9.87 17.47 3.02
N SER A 48 10.51 16.52 2.34
CA SER A 48 10.71 16.57 0.89
C SER A 48 9.56 15.97 0.07
N VAL A 49 8.53 15.42 0.72
CA VAL A 49 7.39 14.80 0.05
C VAL A 49 6.53 15.84 -0.67
N ILE A 50 6.11 15.50 -1.88
CA ILE A 50 5.18 16.27 -2.70
C ILE A 50 3.87 15.48 -2.82
N GLY A 51 2.73 16.18 -2.75
CA GLY A 51 1.41 15.58 -2.92
C GLY A 51 1.29 14.78 -4.22
N GLY A 52 0.64 13.62 -4.16
CA GLY A 52 0.49 12.71 -5.29
C GLY A 52 1.63 11.70 -5.50
N GLN A 53 2.71 11.78 -4.71
CA GLN A 53 3.80 10.80 -4.77
C GLN A 53 3.41 9.44 -4.15
N TYR A 54 4.06 8.38 -4.64
CA TYR A 54 3.85 7.01 -4.19
C TYR A 54 5.16 6.39 -3.68
N TYR A 55 5.17 6.01 -2.41
CA TYR A 55 6.36 5.44 -1.74
C TYR A 55 6.18 3.95 -1.46
N GLY A 56 7.26 3.19 -1.64
CA GLY A 56 7.30 1.73 -1.53
C GLY A 56 8.69 1.21 -1.20
N PRO A 57 8.84 -0.09 -0.93
CA PRO A 57 10.14 -0.70 -0.69
C PRO A 57 11.01 -0.71 -1.96
N ASP A 58 12.32 -0.53 -1.79
CA ASP A 58 13.30 -0.46 -2.88
C ASP A 58 13.83 -1.82 -3.40
N GLY A 59 13.44 -2.93 -2.79
CA GLY A 59 13.89 -4.26 -3.17
C GLY A 59 13.14 -4.88 -4.34
N PHE A 60 13.44 -6.16 -4.59
CA PHE A 60 12.89 -6.90 -5.72
C PHE A 60 11.36 -6.83 -5.76
N ALA A 61 10.83 -6.37 -6.91
CA ALA A 61 9.40 -6.20 -7.16
C ALA A 61 8.66 -5.40 -6.06
N GLU A 62 9.37 -4.49 -5.37
CA GLU A 62 8.83 -3.64 -4.29
C GLU A 62 8.25 -4.45 -3.11
N GLN A 63 8.67 -5.71 -2.95
CA GLN A 63 8.14 -6.61 -1.92
C GLN A 63 8.75 -6.36 -0.55
N ARG A 64 10.05 -6.02 -0.50
CA ARG A 64 10.83 -5.82 0.72
C ARG A 64 11.85 -4.70 0.52
N GLY A 65 12.34 -4.09 1.60
CA GLY A 65 13.36 -3.04 1.51
C GLY A 65 12.97 -1.73 2.22
N HIS A 66 13.81 -0.71 2.05
CA HIS A 66 13.61 0.60 2.66
C HIS A 66 12.71 1.50 1.79
N PRO A 67 12.05 2.51 2.38
CA PRO A 67 11.18 3.40 1.64
C PRO A 67 11.93 4.17 0.56
N THR A 68 11.44 4.11 -0.67
CA THR A 68 11.85 4.95 -1.79
C THR A 68 10.64 5.43 -2.58
N LEU A 69 10.84 6.42 -3.45
CA LEU A 69 9.82 6.82 -4.42
C LEU A 69 9.72 5.73 -5.50
N VAL A 70 8.52 5.20 -5.71
CA VAL A 70 8.22 4.16 -6.68
C VAL A 70 7.11 4.62 -7.62
N ARG A 71 6.77 3.83 -8.64
CA ARG A 71 5.70 4.14 -9.59
C ARG A 71 4.54 3.18 -9.41
N SER A 72 3.33 3.72 -9.42
CA SER A 72 2.10 2.92 -9.47
C SER A 72 1.78 2.50 -10.91
N SER A 73 0.66 1.79 -11.09
CA SER A 73 0.23 1.31 -12.40
C SER A 73 -0.09 2.46 -13.35
N ALA A 74 0.07 2.26 -14.67
CA ALA A 74 -0.30 3.28 -15.65
C ALA A 74 -1.77 3.71 -15.53
N GLN A 75 -2.67 2.77 -15.21
CA GLN A 75 -4.08 3.05 -15.00
C GLN A 75 -4.34 3.97 -13.80
N SER A 76 -3.50 3.96 -12.76
CA SER A 76 -3.68 4.87 -11.63
C SER A 76 -3.43 6.34 -12.02
N HIS A 77 -2.87 6.60 -13.20
CA HIS A 77 -2.63 7.93 -13.74
C HIS A 77 -3.68 8.35 -14.80
N ASP A 78 -4.74 7.55 -15.00
CA ASP A 78 -5.86 7.92 -15.86
C ASP A 78 -6.80 8.90 -15.13
N GLU A 79 -6.70 10.18 -15.45
CA GLU A 79 -7.49 11.25 -14.83
C GLU A 79 -9.00 11.06 -15.03
N ASN A 80 -9.46 10.56 -16.19
CA ASN A 80 -10.88 10.32 -16.42
C ASN A 80 -11.40 9.23 -15.47
N LEU A 81 -10.61 8.17 -15.26
CA LEU A 81 -10.97 7.11 -14.33
C LEU A 81 -10.95 7.60 -12.87
N GLN A 82 -9.98 8.43 -12.49
CA GLN A 82 -9.92 9.05 -11.17
C GLN A 82 -11.16 9.90 -10.88
N HIS A 83 -11.53 10.80 -11.80
CA HIS A 83 -12.71 11.65 -11.64
C HIS A 83 -13.99 10.82 -11.54
N ARG A 84 -14.15 9.80 -12.40
CA ARG A 84 -15.32 8.93 -12.35
C ARG A 84 -15.40 8.15 -11.04
N LEU A 85 -14.27 7.61 -10.56
CA LEU A 85 -14.23 6.90 -9.29
C LEU A 85 -14.63 7.83 -8.14
N TRP A 86 -14.15 9.08 -8.13
CA TRP A 86 -14.51 10.06 -7.12
C TRP A 86 -16.01 10.35 -7.11
N SER A 87 -16.58 10.73 -8.26
CA SER A 87 -18.01 11.05 -8.37
C SER A 87 -18.92 9.90 -7.93
N VAL A 88 -18.60 8.67 -8.34
CA VAL A 88 -19.34 7.47 -7.90
C VAL A 88 -19.17 7.23 -6.39
N SER A 89 -17.99 7.52 -5.82
CA SER A 89 -17.76 7.39 -4.38
C SER A 89 -18.61 8.39 -3.59
N GLU A 90 -18.71 9.62 -4.05
CA GLU A 90 -19.57 10.64 -3.43
C GLU A 90 -21.05 10.25 -3.50
N GLU A 91 -21.51 9.75 -4.65
CA GLU A 91 -22.89 9.24 -4.82
C GLU A 91 -23.20 8.07 -3.87
N LEU A 92 -22.32 7.07 -3.81
CA LEU A 92 -22.53 5.85 -3.02
C LEU A 92 -22.43 6.09 -1.51
N THR A 93 -21.62 7.06 -1.10
CA THR A 93 -21.42 7.37 0.33
C THR A 93 -22.34 8.50 0.82
N GLY A 94 -22.90 9.30 -0.09
CA GLY A 94 -23.64 10.52 0.25
C GLY A 94 -22.76 11.62 0.84
N VAL A 95 -21.43 11.47 0.78
CA VAL A 95 -20.45 12.44 1.30
C VAL A 95 -19.83 13.19 0.12
N GLY A 96 -20.02 14.50 0.09
CA GLY A 96 -19.36 15.38 -0.90
C GLY A 96 -18.05 15.95 -0.37
N PHE A 97 -17.08 16.14 -1.26
CA PHE A 97 -15.82 16.80 -0.94
C PHE A 97 -15.97 18.33 -1.06
N PRO A 98 -15.75 19.10 0.02
CA PRO A 98 -16.19 20.49 0.09
C PRO A 98 -15.18 21.52 -0.44
N VAL A 99 -14.29 21.16 -1.36
CA VAL A 99 -13.23 22.05 -1.86
C VAL A 99 -13.19 22.12 -3.38
#